data_AF-A0AAE0WM46-F1
#
_entry.id   AF-A0AAE0WM46-F1
#
_cell.length_a   1.000
_cell.length_b   1.000
_cell.length_c   1.000
_cell.angle_alpha   90.00
_cell.angle_beta   90.00
_cell.angle_gamma   90.00
#
_symmetry.space_group_name_H-M   'P 1'
#
loop_
_entity.id
_entity.type
_entity.pdbx_description
1 polymer ?
#
loop_
_entity_poly.entity_id
_entity_poly.type
_entity_poly.pdbx_seq_one_letter_code
_entity_poly.pdbx_strand_id
1 'polypeptide(L)'
;MQRVDPRPEPQDNPQSSAQGKQHGGWAIPTGFASTGHQSHTQSFEEIYGVPENFLEIEVSNPQTHQPTASPSSRYTTYLIRLRTNIPAFKLRQSEVRRRYSDFEVFRDLLERESARVSIPPLPGKVYLNRFDDGVIEDRRKGLERFLKIVVGHPLLQTGSRVLGSFVQDPNWDRNAW
;
A
#
# COMPACT_ATOMS: atom_id res chain seq x y z
N MET A 1 8.71 -20.59 54.29
CA MET A 1 9.74 -20.13 55.26
C MET A 1 10.65 -21.33 55.47
N GLN A 2 11.98 -21.31 55.34
CA GLN A 2 13.06 -20.29 55.21
C GLN A 2 13.77 -20.42 53.83
N ARG A 3 14.36 -19.41 53.16
CA ARG A 3 15.63 -18.64 53.39
C ARG A 3 16.90 -19.55 53.35
N VAL A 4 17.84 -19.51 52.36
CA VAL A 4 18.84 -18.49 51.90
C VAL A 4 20.26 -18.77 52.49
N ASP A 5 21.41 -18.88 51.79
CA ASP A 5 21.72 -18.63 50.35
C ASP A 5 22.77 -19.54 49.59
N PRO A 6 24.13 -19.32 49.54
CA PRO A 6 24.76 -19.12 48.22
C PRO A 6 26.04 -19.93 47.80
N ARG A 7 26.25 -19.96 46.46
CA ARG A 7 27.49 -19.84 45.61
C ARG A 7 28.87 -20.28 46.18
N PRO A 8 29.66 -21.06 45.39
CA PRO A 8 30.71 -20.45 44.55
C PRO A 8 30.82 -20.99 43.11
N GLU A 9 31.27 -20.13 42.18
CA GLU A 9 31.79 -20.54 40.87
C GLU A 9 33.29 -20.87 40.99
N PRO A 10 33.80 -21.90 40.30
CA PRO A 10 35.21 -22.01 39.96
C PRO A 10 35.47 -21.39 38.58
N GLN A 11 36.18 -20.26 38.55
CA GLN A 11 36.95 -19.89 37.38
C GLN A 11 38.20 -20.75 37.34
N ASP A 12 38.44 -21.47 36.24
CA ASP A 12 39.82 -21.77 35.84
C ASP A 12 39.92 -21.92 34.32
N ASN A 13 40.97 -21.34 33.75
CA ASN A 13 41.26 -21.38 32.32
C ASN A 13 42.75 -21.58 32.10
N PRO A 14 43.15 -22.76 31.61
CA PRO A 14 44.39 -22.92 30.88
C PRO A 14 44.15 -23.46 29.46
N GLN A 15 44.83 -22.84 28.48
CA GLN A 15 44.87 -23.30 27.10
C GLN A 15 45.56 -24.67 26.98
N SER A 16 45.02 -25.59 26.16
CA SER A 16 45.82 -26.27 25.13
C SER A 16 45.01 -27.18 24.18
N SER A 17 45.16 -26.90 22.88
CA SER A 17 45.12 -27.83 21.73
C SER A 17 44.24 -29.10 21.74
N ALA A 18 43.22 -29.10 20.88
CA ALA A 18 42.79 -30.30 20.14
C ALA A 18 42.30 -29.91 18.73
N GLN A 19 42.79 -30.60 17.70
CA GLN A 19 42.31 -30.43 16.32
C GLN A 19 40.92 -31.06 16.16
N GLY A 20 39.95 -30.30 15.65
CA GLY A 20 38.59 -30.76 15.32
C GLY A 20 38.24 -30.45 13.87
N LYS A 21 37.58 -31.39 13.18
CA LYS A 21 37.38 -31.36 11.72
C LYS A 21 36.28 -30.39 11.26
N GLN A 22 36.43 -29.93 10.03
CA GLN A 22 35.44 -29.17 9.25
C GLN A 22 34.09 -29.89 9.16
N HIS A 23 32.98 -29.14 9.22
CA HIS A 23 31.71 -29.57 8.64
C HIS A 23 30.93 -28.40 8.00
N GLY A 24 30.95 -28.39 6.66
CA GLY A 24 29.89 -27.93 5.76
C GLY A 24 28.98 -26.78 6.17
N GLY A 25 29.45 -25.54 6.03
CA GLY A 25 28.56 -24.45 5.65
C GLY A 25 28.11 -24.65 4.20
N TRP A 26 26.80 -24.67 3.94
CA TRP A 26 26.28 -24.82 2.57
C TRP A 26 26.52 -23.52 1.79
N ALA A 27 27.53 -23.53 0.93
CA ALA A 27 27.81 -22.40 0.04
C ALA A 27 26.71 -22.29 -1.04
N ILE A 28 26.01 -21.17 -1.05
CA ILE A 28 25.04 -20.84 -2.10
C ILE A 28 25.83 -20.58 -3.40
N PRO A 29 25.48 -21.20 -4.54
CA PRO A 29 26.22 -21.00 -5.79
C PRO A 29 26.03 -19.58 -6.32
N THR A 30 27.13 -18.82 -6.41
CA THR A 30 27.18 -17.50 -7.04
C THR A 30 27.08 -17.63 -8.56
N GLY A 31 25.86 -17.65 -9.07
CA GLY A 31 25.58 -17.65 -10.50
C GLY A 31 25.90 -16.31 -11.17
N PHE A 32 26.86 -16.33 -12.10
CA PHE A 32 27.25 -15.26 -13.01
C PHE A 32 27.89 -13.99 -12.41
N ALA A 33 29.08 -13.65 -12.92
CA ALA A 33 29.76 -12.41 -12.63
C ALA A 33 29.14 -11.25 -13.42
N SER A 34 28.94 -10.10 -12.77
CA SER A 34 28.76 -8.80 -13.41
C SER A 34 29.62 -7.76 -12.71
N THR A 35 30.16 -6.82 -13.49
CA THR A 35 31.23 -5.91 -13.08
C THR A 35 30.67 -4.67 -12.37
N GLY A 36 31.16 -4.39 -11.15
CA GLY A 36 31.12 -3.05 -10.56
C GLY A 36 30.27 -2.85 -9.30
N HIS A 37 30.98 -2.57 -8.20
CA HIS A 37 30.56 -1.86 -6.98
C HIS A 37 29.27 -2.27 -6.23
N GLN A 38 29.47 -2.52 -4.93
CA GLN A 38 28.51 -2.91 -3.88
C GLN A 38 28.06 -4.38 -3.92
N SER A 39 28.41 -5.11 -2.87
CA SER A 39 27.91 -6.45 -2.57
C SER A 39 26.45 -6.37 -2.09
N HIS A 40 25.51 -6.20 -3.04
CA HIS A 40 24.09 -6.29 -2.75
C HIS A 40 23.76 -7.74 -2.36
N THR A 41 23.75 -8.01 -1.06
CA THR A 41 23.37 -9.32 -0.52
C THR A 41 21.86 -9.45 -0.71
N GLN A 42 21.43 -10.13 -1.76
CA GLN A 42 20.02 -10.30 -2.07
C GLN A 42 19.31 -10.89 -0.85
N SER A 43 18.27 -10.22 -0.39
CA SER A 43 17.56 -10.65 0.83
C SER A 43 16.78 -11.94 0.56
N PHE A 44 16.48 -12.72 1.59
CA PHE A 44 15.65 -13.93 1.41
C PHE A 44 14.28 -13.60 0.79
N GLU A 45 13.69 -12.47 1.18
CA GLU A 45 12.46 -11.90 0.63
C GLU A 45 12.56 -11.53 -0.86
N GLU A 46 13.77 -11.32 -1.38
CA GLU A 46 14.06 -10.93 -2.77
C GLU A 46 14.36 -12.14 -3.66
N ILE A 47 15.01 -13.17 -3.11
CA ILE A 47 15.29 -14.44 -3.79
C ILE A 47 14.02 -15.32 -3.89
N TYR A 48 13.19 -15.32 -2.84
CA TYR A 48 11.96 -16.11 -2.74
C TYR A 48 10.68 -15.28 -2.79
N GLY A 49 10.79 -13.98 -3.11
CA GLY A 49 9.67 -13.08 -3.27
C GLY A 49 8.81 -13.41 -4.50
N VAL A 50 7.59 -12.86 -4.53
CA VAL A 50 6.72 -12.95 -5.72
C VAL A 50 7.44 -12.27 -6.91
N PRO A 51 7.73 -12.98 -8.02
CA PRO A 51 8.57 -12.43 -9.10
C PRO A 51 7.96 -11.24 -9.85
N GLU A 52 6.65 -11.03 -9.73
CA GLU A 52 5.92 -9.99 -10.45
C GLU A 52 5.42 -8.87 -9.54
N ASN A 53 5.45 -7.64 -10.08
CA ASN A 53 4.78 -6.50 -9.49
C ASN A 53 3.26 -6.66 -9.64
N PHE A 54 2.54 -6.71 -8.53
CA PHE A 54 1.09 -6.81 -8.48
C PHE A 54 0.46 -5.54 -7.89
N LEU A 55 -0.74 -5.21 -8.34
CA LEU A 55 -1.56 -4.15 -7.78
C LEU A 55 -3.03 -4.58 -7.77
N GLU A 56 -3.55 -4.82 -6.57
CA GLU A 56 -4.95 -5.13 -6.31
C GLU A 56 -5.60 -3.89 -5.70
N ILE A 57 -6.65 -3.36 -6.36
CA ILE A 57 -7.44 -2.25 -5.82
C ILE A 57 -8.93 -2.55 -5.93
N GLU A 58 -9.63 -2.40 -4.80
CA GLU A 58 -11.05 -2.69 -4.62
C GLU A 58 -11.75 -1.45 -4.06
N VAL A 59 -13.00 -1.22 -4.48
CA VAL A 59 -13.88 -0.21 -3.88
C VAL A 59 -15.13 -0.92 -3.37
N SER A 60 -15.38 -0.91 -2.07
CA SER A 60 -16.51 -1.62 -1.46
C SER A 60 -17.03 -0.95 -0.19
N ASN A 61 -17.88 -1.66 0.58
CA ASN A 61 -18.47 -1.21 1.85
C ASN A 61 -18.99 0.25 1.79
N PRO A 62 -19.99 0.53 0.92
CA PRO A 62 -20.62 1.84 0.87
C PRO A 62 -21.29 2.16 2.20
N GLN A 63 -21.02 3.33 2.76
CA GLN A 63 -21.60 3.80 4.02
C GLN A 63 -22.20 5.18 3.83
N THR A 64 -23.50 5.29 4.11
CA THR A 64 -24.24 6.55 4.04
C THR A 64 -24.26 7.21 5.41
N HIS A 65 -23.54 8.32 5.51
CA HIS A 65 -23.43 9.15 6.71
C HIS A 65 -24.53 10.21 6.69
N GLN A 66 -25.23 10.40 7.82
CA GLN A 66 -26.18 11.48 8.02
C GLN A 66 -25.73 12.32 9.23
N PRO A 67 -25.00 13.42 9.01
CA PRO A 67 -24.62 14.34 10.08
C PRO A 67 -25.84 14.89 10.80
N THR A 68 -25.86 14.81 12.13
CA THR A 68 -26.98 15.23 12.98
C THR A 68 -27.35 16.70 12.84
N ALA A 69 -26.41 17.54 12.40
CA ALA A 69 -26.61 18.99 12.22
C ALA A 69 -27.50 19.38 11.03
N SER A 70 -27.68 18.52 10.01
CA SER A 70 -28.61 18.80 8.91
C SER A 70 -28.95 17.56 8.08
N PRO A 71 -30.23 17.23 7.85
CA PRO A 71 -30.62 16.10 6.99
C PRO A 71 -30.19 16.27 5.52
N SER A 72 -29.93 17.50 5.06
CA SER A 72 -29.39 17.78 3.72
C SER A 72 -27.92 17.37 3.58
N SER A 73 -27.19 17.32 4.70
CA SER A 73 -25.75 17.00 4.76
C SER A 73 -25.44 15.50 4.59
N ARG A 74 -26.42 14.67 4.21
CA ARG A 74 -26.20 13.24 3.97
C ARG A 74 -25.24 13.00 2.80
N TYR A 75 -24.27 12.10 2.96
CA TYR A 75 -23.33 11.69 1.92
C TYR A 75 -22.93 10.21 2.06
N THR A 76 -22.52 9.58 0.96
CA THR A 76 -22.05 8.18 0.95
C THR A 76 -20.54 8.14 0.72
N THR A 77 -19.82 7.42 1.57
CA THR A 77 -18.40 7.09 1.39
C THR A 77 -18.24 5.64 0.97
N TYR A 78 -17.15 5.36 0.26
CA TYR A 78 -16.75 4.03 -0.17
C TYR A 78 -15.40 3.72 0.46
N LEU A 79 -15.20 2.46 0.86
CA LEU A 79 -13.91 1.95 1.31
C LEU A 79 -13.07 1.60 0.08
N ILE A 80 -11.88 2.20 -0.04
CA ILE A 80 -10.86 1.83 -1.01
C ILE A 80 -9.88 0.94 -0.28
N ARG A 81 -9.65 -0.27 -0.80
CA ARG A 81 -8.57 -1.16 -0.37
C ARG A 81 -7.53 -1.25 -1.47
N LEU A 82 -6.27 -1.02 -1.13
CA LEU A 82 -5.13 -1.21 -2.01
C LEU A 82 -4.19 -2.24 -1.39
N ARG A 83 -3.71 -3.19 -2.20
CA ARG A 83 -2.61 -4.10 -1.89
C ARG A 83 -1.64 -4.14 -3.05
N THR A 84 -0.36 -3.90 -2.80
CA THR A 84 0.66 -3.85 -3.86
C THR A 84 2.07 -4.05 -3.32
N ASN A 85 2.99 -4.52 -4.17
CA ASN A 85 4.44 -4.47 -3.96
C ASN A 85 5.14 -3.40 -4.82
N ILE A 86 4.40 -2.60 -5.61
CA ILE A 86 4.97 -1.57 -6.49
C ILE A 86 5.62 -0.45 -5.65
N PRO A 87 6.90 -0.12 -5.87
CA PRO A 87 7.66 0.81 -5.01
C PRO A 87 7.23 2.30 -5.13
N ALA A 88 6.34 2.64 -6.07
CA ALA A 88 5.71 3.96 -6.14
C ALA A 88 4.76 4.23 -4.95
N PHE A 89 4.31 3.19 -4.26
CA PHE A 89 3.42 3.27 -3.11
C PHE A 89 4.20 3.11 -1.80
N LYS A 90 3.91 3.96 -0.81
CA LYS A 90 4.60 3.96 0.49
C LYS A 90 4.18 2.78 1.38
N LEU A 91 2.91 2.38 1.28
CA LEU A 91 2.35 1.26 2.04
C LEU A 91 2.08 0.08 1.11
N ARG A 92 2.41 -1.14 1.55
CA ARG A 92 2.03 -2.37 0.81
C ARG A 92 0.54 -2.71 0.91
N GLN A 93 -0.13 -2.20 1.93
CA GLN A 93 -1.57 -2.30 2.15
C GLN A 93 -2.10 -0.97 2.68
N SER A 94 -3.24 -0.51 2.18
CA SER A 94 -3.95 0.65 2.75
C SER A 94 -5.46 0.49 2.64
N GLU A 95 -6.17 0.97 3.65
CA GLU A 95 -7.63 1.13 3.66
C GLU A 95 -7.96 2.60 3.92
N VAL A 96 -8.65 3.26 2.97
CA VAL A 96 -9.07 4.66 3.11
C VAL A 96 -10.53 4.83 2.69
N ARG A 97 -11.23 5.84 3.24
CA ARG A 97 -12.61 6.16 2.85
C ARG A 97 -12.66 7.46 2.06
N ARG A 98 -13.43 7.46 0.97
CA ARG A 98 -13.66 8.62 0.09
C ARG A 98 -15.12 8.74 -0.29
N ARG A 99 -15.65 9.95 -0.40
CA ARG A 99 -16.95 10.21 -1.03
C ARG A 99 -16.76 10.57 -2.51
N TYR A 100 -17.81 10.43 -3.31
CA TYR A 100 -17.78 10.70 -4.75
C TYR A 100 -17.18 12.08 -5.11
N SER A 101 -17.52 13.14 -4.37
CA SER A 101 -16.98 14.49 -4.61
C SER A 101 -15.49 14.66 -4.26
N ASP A 102 -14.85 13.68 -3.63
CA ASP A 102 -13.41 13.66 -3.45
C ASP A 102 -12.73 13.08 -4.70
N PHE A 103 -13.37 12.10 -5.36
CA PHE A 103 -12.95 11.60 -6.67
C PHE A 103 -13.07 12.67 -7.76
N GLU A 104 -14.10 13.53 -7.72
CA GLU A 104 -14.24 14.68 -8.64
C GLU A 104 -12.98 15.56 -8.56
N VAL A 105 -12.59 16.01 -7.37
CA VAL A 105 -11.39 16.84 -7.19
C VAL A 105 -10.11 16.06 -7.51
N PHE A 106 -10.01 14.79 -7.13
CA PHE A 106 -8.86 13.95 -7.43
C PHE A 106 -8.62 13.80 -8.94
N ARG A 107 -9.68 13.60 -9.74
CA ARG A 107 -9.59 13.58 -11.20
C ARG A 107 -9.08 14.92 -11.74
N ASP A 108 -9.63 16.03 -11.28
CA ASP A 108 -9.23 17.36 -11.74
C ASP A 108 -7.77 17.69 -11.38
N LEU A 109 -7.28 17.22 -10.24
CA LEU A 109 -5.88 17.33 -9.84
C LEU A 109 -4.96 16.46 -10.72
N LEU A 110 -5.35 15.22 -11.04
CA LEU A 110 -4.60 14.35 -11.96
C LEU A 110 -4.49 14.96 -13.37
N GLU A 111 -5.56 15.58 -13.88
CA GLU A 111 -5.56 16.25 -15.18
C GLU A 111 -4.64 17.48 -15.19
N ARG A 112 -4.48 18.17 -14.06
CA ARG A 112 -3.53 19.28 -13.89
C ARG A 112 -2.07 18.81 -13.76
N GLU A 113 -1.81 17.74 -13.00
CA GLU A 113 -0.47 17.18 -12.83
C GLU A 113 0.04 16.47 -14.10
N SER A 114 -0.85 15.85 -14.90
CA SER A 114 -0.45 14.94 -15.98
C SER A 114 -1.11 15.26 -17.33
N ALA A 115 -0.78 16.42 -17.91
CA ALA A 115 -1.29 16.87 -19.21
C ALA A 115 -0.98 15.95 -20.43
N ARG A 116 -0.21 14.86 -20.25
CA ARG A 116 0.11 13.86 -21.28
C ARG A 116 -0.68 12.56 -21.16
N VAL A 117 -1.48 12.39 -20.10
CA VAL A 117 -2.25 11.17 -19.83
C VAL A 117 -3.74 11.49 -19.91
N SER A 118 -4.49 10.72 -20.69
CA SER A 118 -5.95 10.83 -20.70
C SER A 118 -6.51 10.17 -19.44
N ILE A 119 -7.06 10.98 -18.53
CA ILE A 119 -7.67 10.49 -17.29
C ILE A 119 -9.08 9.96 -17.59
N PRO A 120 -9.42 8.72 -17.20
CA PRO A 120 -10.74 8.15 -17.50
C PRO A 120 -11.88 8.93 -16.84
N PRO A 121 -13.10 8.91 -17.43
CA PRO A 121 -14.26 9.56 -16.83
C PRO A 121 -14.69 8.84 -15.55
N LEU A 122 -15.22 9.61 -14.60
CA LEU A 122 -15.91 9.09 -13.41
C LEU A 122 -17.31 8.57 -13.79
N PRO A 123 -17.91 7.66 -12.99
CA PRO A 123 -19.32 7.31 -13.14
C PRO A 123 -20.20 8.55 -13.04
N GLY A 124 -21.27 8.60 -13.84
CA GLY A 124 -22.10 9.78 -14.01
C GLY A 124 -22.61 10.42 -12.71
N LYS A 125 -22.70 11.74 -12.71
CA LYS A 125 -23.23 12.51 -11.58
C LYS A 125 -24.74 12.32 -11.48
N VAL A 126 -25.17 11.55 -10.48
CA VAL A 126 -26.58 11.25 -10.22
C VAL A 126 -27.14 12.25 -9.21
N TYR A 127 -28.12 13.04 -9.65
CA TYR A 127 -28.76 14.11 -8.87
C TYR A 127 -30.04 13.64 -8.15
N LEU A 128 -30.83 12.78 -8.80
CA LEU A 128 -32.07 12.20 -8.26
C LEU A 128 -31.79 10.81 -7.66
N ASN A 129 -32.44 10.44 -6.57
CA ASN A 129 -32.29 9.13 -5.92
C ASN A 129 -30.82 8.73 -5.62
N ARG A 130 -29.95 9.70 -5.32
CA ARG A 130 -28.50 9.49 -5.10
C ARG A 130 -28.10 8.55 -3.94
N PHE A 131 -29.09 8.07 -3.18
CA PHE A 131 -28.96 7.16 -2.04
C PHE A 131 -29.68 5.82 -2.27
N ASP A 132 -30.19 5.59 -3.48
CA ASP A 132 -30.73 4.30 -3.90
C ASP A 132 -29.60 3.27 -4.02
N ASP A 133 -29.83 2.03 -3.59
CA ASP A 133 -28.81 1.00 -3.54
C ASP A 133 -28.25 0.64 -4.93
N GLY A 134 -29.09 0.69 -5.99
CA GLY A 134 -28.65 0.50 -7.37
C GLY A 134 -27.71 1.62 -7.82
N VAL A 135 -28.05 2.86 -7.50
CA VAL A 135 -27.19 4.04 -7.79
C VAL A 135 -25.87 3.98 -7.01
N ILE A 136 -25.90 3.53 -5.76
CA ILE A 136 -24.71 3.36 -4.92
C ILE A 136 -23.79 2.27 -5.49
N GLU A 137 -24.34 1.12 -5.90
CA GLU A 137 -23.56 0.00 -6.42
C GLU A 137 -22.99 0.28 -7.83
N ASP A 138 -23.76 0.89 -8.73
CA ASP A 138 -23.24 1.26 -10.05
C ASP A 138 -22.17 2.35 -9.95
N ARG A 139 -22.32 3.29 -9.02
CA ARG A 139 -21.25 4.23 -8.67
C ARG A 139 -20.03 3.51 -8.10
N ARG A 140 -20.20 2.54 -7.19
CA ARG A 140 -19.10 1.75 -6.63
C ARG A 140 -18.30 1.04 -7.74
N LYS A 141 -18.97 0.32 -8.66
CA LYS A 141 -18.36 -0.31 -9.85
C LYS A 141 -17.60 0.68 -10.71
N GLY A 142 -18.17 1.86 -10.96
CA GLY A 142 -17.54 2.91 -11.76
C GLY A 142 -16.29 3.49 -11.12
N LEU A 143 -16.33 3.76 -9.81
CA LEU A 143 -15.18 4.23 -9.02
C LEU A 143 -14.07 3.17 -8.97
N GLU A 144 -14.42 1.89 -8.83
CA GLU A 144 -13.48 0.77 -8.89
C GLU A 144 -12.78 0.70 -10.26
N ARG A 145 -13.54 0.77 -11.36
CA ARG A 145 -13.00 0.79 -12.73
C ARG A 145 -12.06 1.98 -12.94
N PHE A 146 -12.47 3.17 -12.51
CA PHE A 146 -11.65 4.38 -12.59
C PHE A 146 -10.31 4.19 -11.87
N LEU A 147 -10.33 3.71 -10.62
CA LEU A 147 -9.10 3.48 -9.84
C LEU A 147 -8.20 2.40 -10.44
N LYS A 148 -8.75 1.28 -10.94
CA LYS A 148 -7.93 0.23 -11.58
C LYS A 148 -7.13 0.76 -12.77
N ILE A 149 -7.71 1.67 -13.56
CA ILE A 149 -7.03 2.32 -14.69
C ILE A 149 -6.00 3.34 -14.19
N VAL A 150 -6.40 4.26 -13.31
CA VAL A 150 -5.54 5.38 -12.83
C VAL A 150 -4.34 4.86 -12.04
N VAL A 151 -4.58 3.98 -11.07
CA VAL A 151 -3.57 3.49 -10.13
C VAL A 151 -2.64 2.46 -10.80
N GLY A 152 -3.10 1.78 -11.85
CA GLY A 152 -2.29 0.92 -12.69
C GLY A 152 -1.42 1.65 -13.74
N HIS A 153 -1.58 2.96 -13.93
CA HIS A 153 -0.91 3.69 -15.02
C HIS A 153 0.53 4.13 -14.64
N PRO A 154 1.60 3.63 -15.29
CA PRO A 154 2.98 3.86 -14.84
C PRO A 154 3.42 5.34 -14.80
N LEU A 155 2.93 6.17 -15.73
CA LEU A 155 3.23 7.61 -15.72
C LEU A 155 2.49 8.38 -14.62
N LEU A 156 1.38 7.84 -14.09
CA LEU A 156 0.69 8.45 -12.95
C LEU A 156 1.33 7.98 -11.64
N GLN A 157 1.75 6.71 -11.55
CA GLN A 157 2.49 6.18 -10.40
C GLN A 157 3.79 6.96 -10.12
N THR A 158 4.51 7.36 -11.18
CA THR A 158 5.79 8.08 -11.05
C THR A 158 5.65 9.60 -11.14
N GLY A 159 4.66 10.10 -11.90
CA GLY A 159 4.48 11.52 -12.18
C GLY A 159 3.47 12.26 -11.28
N SER A 160 2.56 11.56 -10.61
CA SER A 160 1.53 12.18 -9.76
C SER A 160 1.88 12.08 -8.27
N ARG A 161 1.85 13.23 -7.58
CA ARG A 161 1.98 13.25 -6.12
C ARG A 161 0.64 13.00 -5.43
N VAL A 162 -0.47 13.47 -6.03
CA VAL A 162 -1.81 13.29 -5.45
C VAL A 162 -2.26 11.82 -5.45
N LEU A 163 -1.82 11.02 -6.44
CA LEU A 163 -2.20 9.60 -6.58
C LEU A 163 -1.92 8.76 -5.33
N GLY A 164 -0.67 8.79 -4.84
CA GLY A 164 -0.29 8.02 -3.66
C GLY A 164 -1.07 8.45 -2.41
N SER A 165 -1.18 9.76 -2.17
CA SER A 165 -1.91 10.28 -1.02
C SER A 165 -3.41 9.97 -1.09
N PHE A 166 -4.04 10.05 -2.27
CA PHE A 166 -5.47 9.77 -2.40
C PHE A 166 -5.87 8.33 -2.02
N VAL A 167 -5.01 7.34 -2.31
CA VAL A 167 -5.31 5.92 -2.02
C VAL A 167 -4.67 5.37 -0.74
N GLN A 168 -3.73 6.11 -0.11
CA GLN A 168 -3.01 5.64 1.08
C GLN A 168 -3.18 6.49 2.34
N ASP A 169 -3.43 7.80 2.23
CA ASP A 169 -3.54 8.69 3.40
C ASP A 169 -4.99 8.77 3.90
N PRO A 170 -5.34 8.23 5.08
CA PRO A 170 -6.72 8.34 5.58
C PRO A 170 -7.21 9.79 5.70
N ASN A 171 -6.31 10.75 5.92
CA ASN A 171 -6.60 12.16 6.19
C ASN A 171 -6.45 13.07 4.96
N TRP A 172 -6.47 12.52 3.74
CA TRP A 172 -6.38 13.30 2.50
C TRP A 172 -7.36 14.49 2.48
N ASP A 173 -6.83 15.72 2.43
CA ASP A 173 -7.60 16.94 2.23
C ASP A 173 -7.49 17.44 0.79
N ARG A 174 -8.62 17.89 0.24
CA ARG A 174 -8.75 18.46 -1.10
C ARG A 174 -8.08 19.83 -1.23
N ASN A 175 -7.91 20.55 -0.13
CA ASN A 175 -7.40 21.93 -0.13
C ASN A 175 -5.87 22.00 0.01
N ALA A 176 -5.20 20.86 0.19
CA ALA A 176 -3.76 20.75 0.35
C ALA A 176 -3.00 20.58 -1.00
N TRP A 177 -3.69 20.72 -2.13
CA TRP A 177 -3.23 20.41 -3.49
C TRP A 177 -3.64 21.49 -4.50
#